data_AF-A0A9P8D5Q4-F1
#
_entry.id   AF-A0A9P8D5Q4-F1
#
_cell.length_a   1.000
_cell.length_b   1.000
_cell.length_c   1.000
_cell.angle_alpha   90.00
_cell.angle_beta   90.00
_cell.angle_gamma   90.00
#
_symmetry.space_group_name_H-M   'P 1'
#
loop_
_entity.id
_entity.type
_entity.pdbx_description
1 polymer ?
#
loop_
_entity_poly.entity_id
_entity_poly.type
_entity_poly.pdbx_seq_one_letter_code
_entity_poly.pdbx_strand_id
1 'polypeptide(L)'
;MHRYSFQKVGDEYVYTRIFEDWEDSDYEDGGDDEEFVINQEIAQLIAWIDQSEESLPIIEEVHARYHKPVGKHIAGNSSHRNEVQRFWLLEWHSAQKGGSDLKLSGYGLPLSFGIDNKKRQRFLLGLPEEDWKSRTLMNREVCMIKLEEGITNKPHWWEKVLNADIISKWKQEALQMPWASYQHNGDFTSKMADMCFKDLATRAGIYEQTKQIPVMESSACTIESNALLSNDLMQRLRAAAALLEDVPDSQRDWHPGSDEMVLDLVHPSLWPLVFGRSRIISGKYVTLGKCLDHCGSGEIIPEPKRPDKRALSLRYQWLPCDVNLTGGRPQIKSYINNLHPVRYKAVYSLVEDLVEKSLAAWDIICRSARKEFRFKRFGTVHEVKWTCNVPEICAKMHGCYPSSRLFAQGEDYDSGLETSSVFEEGEQLNREWWSETRKIKCPEPLEDATYALDTSHFKTEGFFNNLSDSSHCQDGEYTSDS
;
A
#
# COMPACT_ATOMS: atom_id res chain seq x y z
N MET A 1 23.14 -20.34 20.84
CA MET A 1 23.14 -21.27 19.67
C MET A 1 21.67 -21.57 19.44
N HIS A 2 21.07 -21.36 18.26
CA HIS A 2 19.63 -21.62 18.14
C HIS A 2 19.39 -23.12 18.23
N ARG A 3 18.58 -23.55 19.21
CA ARG A 3 18.23 -24.96 19.38
C ARG A 3 16.90 -25.19 18.70
N TYR A 4 16.89 -26.01 17.67
CA TYR A 4 15.65 -26.40 17.02
C TYR A 4 15.09 -27.64 17.71
N SER A 5 13.81 -27.61 18.05
CA SER A 5 13.13 -28.79 18.59
C SER A 5 12.06 -29.27 17.63
N PHE A 6 12.04 -30.57 17.43
CA PHE A 6 11.11 -31.25 16.57
C PHE A 6 10.24 -32.16 17.44
N GLN A 7 8.95 -31.86 17.52
CA GLN A 7 8.00 -32.61 18.34
C GLN A 7 6.85 -33.13 17.50
N LYS A 8 6.46 -34.39 17.70
CA LYS A 8 5.26 -34.96 17.09
C LYS A 8 4.07 -34.70 18.00
N VAL A 9 3.05 -33.99 17.51
CA VAL A 9 1.81 -33.69 18.25
C VAL A 9 0.63 -34.24 17.44
N GLY A 10 0.12 -35.41 17.84
CA GLY A 10 -0.92 -36.11 17.07
C GLY A 10 -0.39 -36.64 15.73
N ASP A 11 -1.10 -36.33 14.64
CA ASP A 11 -0.71 -36.67 13.25
C ASP A 11 0.16 -35.58 12.59
N GLU A 12 0.41 -34.47 13.28
CA GLU A 12 1.17 -33.33 12.80
C GLU A 12 2.53 -33.23 13.51
N TYR A 13 3.47 -32.53 12.87
CA TYR A 13 4.79 -32.27 13.42
C TYR A 13 4.92 -30.78 13.71
N VAL A 14 5.37 -30.45 14.91
CA VAL A 14 5.62 -29.08 15.34
C VAL A 14 7.12 -28.87 15.33
N TYR A 15 7.55 -27.89 14.54
CA TYR A 15 8.92 -27.41 14.52
C TYR A 15 8.98 -26.10 15.29
N THR A 16 9.73 -26.09 16.38
CA THR A 16 9.89 -24.92 17.27
C THR A 16 11.32 -24.46 17.22
N ARG A 17 11.54 -23.20 16.80
CA ARG A 17 12.84 -22.54 16.96
C ARG A 17 12.92 -21.98 18.37
N ILE A 18 13.75 -22.58 19.21
CA ILE A 18 13.95 -22.15 20.58
C ILE A 18 15.01 -21.05 20.60
N PHE A 19 14.65 -19.89 21.13
CA PHE A 19 15.60 -18.85 21.49
C PHE A 19 16.22 -19.19 22.86
N GLU A 20 17.53 -19.42 22.92
CA GLU A 20 18.24 -19.56 24.20
C GLU A 20 18.64 -18.16 24.68
N ASP A 21 18.10 -17.75 25.84
CA ASP A 21 18.59 -16.60 26.58
C ASP A 21 20.01 -16.87 27.08
N TRP A 22 20.92 -15.92 26.86
CA TRP A 22 22.27 -15.98 27.42
C TRP A 22 22.20 -15.53 28.88
N GLU A 23 22.55 -16.41 29.82
CA GLU A 23 22.49 -16.19 31.28
C GLU A 23 23.38 -15.05 31.83
N ASP A 24 23.96 -14.16 31.01
CA ASP A 24 24.82 -13.06 31.49
C ASP A 24 24.64 -11.73 30.73
N SER A 25 23.49 -11.48 30.09
CA SER A 25 23.18 -10.14 29.58
C SER A 25 21.77 -9.70 29.95
N ASP A 26 21.64 -8.51 30.54
CA ASP A 26 20.37 -7.82 30.85
C ASP A 26 19.56 -7.40 29.58
N TYR A 27 19.71 -8.14 28.48
CA TYR A 27 18.98 -7.97 27.24
C TYR A 27 18.02 -9.16 27.05
N GLU A 28 16.75 -8.95 27.41
CA GLU A 28 15.64 -9.77 26.92
C GLU A 28 15.45 -9.45 25.41
N ASP A 29 16.03 -10.27 24.53
CA ASP A 29 15.60 -10.31 23.12
C ASP A 29 14.24 -10.99 23.09
N GLY A 30 13.16 -10.21 23.20
CA GLY A 30 11.76 -10.67 23.23
C GLY A 30 11.27 -11.26 21.90
N GLY A 31 12.01 -12.22 21.34
CA GLY A 31 11.54 -13.07 20.26
C GLY A 31 10.73 -14.22 20.83
N ASP A 32 9.41 -14.19 20.67
CA ASP A 32 8.56 -15.35 20.93
C ASP A 32 9.05 -16.54 20.08
N ASP A 33 9.09 -17.74 20.69
CA ASP A 33 9.38 -18.99 19.98
C ASP A 33 8.44 -19.13 18.75
N GLU A 34 9.02 -19.16 17.54
CA GLU A 34 8.23 -19.36 16.33
C GLU A 34 7.93 -20.86 16.16
N GLU A 35 6.67 -21.24 16.35
CA GLU A 35 6.16 -22.59 16.11
C GLU A 35 5.53 -22.74 14.71
N PHE A 36 5.93 -23.79 14.01
CA PHE A 36 5.38 -24.17 12.72
C PHE A 36 4.78 -25.56 12.77
N VAL A 37 3.48 -25.67 12.44
CA VAL A 37 2.83 -26.95 12.20
C VAL A 37 3.14 -27.36 10.76
N ILE A 38 3.86 -28.47 10.60
CA ILE A 38 4.30 -29.03 9.32
C ILE A 38 3.88 -30.50 9.21
N ASN A 39 3.76 -30.98 7.99
CA ASN A 39 3.47 -32.39 7.76
C ASN A 39 4.74 -33.26 7.82
N GLN A 40 4.55 -34.59 7.85
CA GLN A 40 5.65 -35.56 7.98
C GLN A 40 6.70 -35.48 6.86
N GLU A 41 6.26 -35.20 5.64
CA GLU A 41 7.15 -35.17 4.46
C GLU A 41 8.07 -33.94 4.53
N ILE A 42 7.53 -32.79 4.92
CA ILE A 42 8.28 -31.55 5.10
C ILE A 42 9.21 -31.64 6.29
N ALA A 43 8.76 -32.25 7.38
CA ALA A 43 9.59 -32.55 8.53
C ALA A 43 10.85 -33.35 8.17
N GLN A 44 10.70 -34.41 7.36
CA GLN A 44 11.83 -35.24 6.92
C GLN A 44 12.78 -34.47 5.98
N LEU A 45 12.23 -33.59 5.15
CA LEU A 45 13.02 -32.74 4.26
C LEU A 45 13.84 -31.72 5.07
N ILE A 46 13.23 -31.05 6.04
CA ILE A 46 13.89 -30.09 6.95
C ILE A 46 14.99 -30.78 7.75
N ALA A 47 14.71 -31.94 8.36
CA ALA A 47 15.70 -32.70 9.12
C ALA A 47 16.91 -33.15 8.27
N TRP A 48 16.71 -33.41 6.98
CA TRP A 48 17.80 -33.72 6.05
C TRP A 48 18.66 -32.49 5.72
N ILE A 49 18.02 -31.32 5.55
CA ILE A 49 18.73 -30.06 5.33
C ILE A 49 19.58 -29.72 6.56
N ASP A 50 19.03 -29.86 7.77
CA ASP A 50 19.74 -29.60 9.04
C ASP A 50 21.01 -30.47 9.21
N GLN A 51 21.03 -31.67 8.64
CA GLN A 51 22.18 -32.59 8.71
C GLN A 51 23.28 -32.27 7.69
N SER A 52 23.08 -31.29 6.81
CA SER A 52 24.05 -30.93 5.76
C SER A 52 25.08 -29.92 6.29
N GLU A 53 26.00 -30.41 7.13
CA GLU A 53 26.95 -29.59 7.90
C GLU A 53 27.99 -28.80 7.07
N GLU A 54 28.32 -29.24 5.85
CA GLU A 54 29.40 -28.63 5.05
C GLU A 54 28.92 -27.56 4.06
N SER A 55 27.67 -27.64 3.59
CA SER A 55 27.06 -26.66 2.68
C SER A 55 25.55 -26.87 2.59
N LEU A 56 24.78 -25.78 2.67
CA LEU A 56 23.33 -25.83 2.50
C LEU A 56 22.98 -26.30 1.07
N PRO A 57 22.10 -27.31 0.90
CA PRO A 57 21.82 -27.93 -0.39
C PRO A 57 21.07 -26.99 -1.34
N ILE A 58 21.45 -26.85 -2.61
CA ILE A 58 20.75 -25.89 -3.49
C ILE A 58 19.28 -26.28 -3.72
N ILE A 59 18.43 -25.30 -4.07
CA ILE A 59 16.98 -25.52 -4.19
C ILE A 59 16.64 -26.64 -5.20
N GLU A 60 17.47 -26.84 -6.22
CA GLU A 60 17.36 -27.93 -7.19
C GLU A 60 17.60 -29.31 -6.54
N GLU A 61 18.49 -29.43 -5.57
CA GLU A 61 18.74 -30.66 -4.80
C GLU A 61 17.59 -30.96 -3.83
N VAL A 62 17.07 -29.92 -3.18
CA VAL A 62 15.87 -29.99 -2.33
C VAL A 62 14.67 -30.47 -3.14
N HIS A 63 14.48 -29.92 -4.34
CA HIS A 63 13.42 -30.32 -5.27
C HIS A 63 13.56 -31.79 -5.70
N ALA A 64 14.76 -32.22 -6.08
CA ALA A 64 15.03 -33.60 -6.49
C ALA A 64 14.79 -34.60 -5.34
N ARG A 65 15.20 -34.22 -4.12
CA ARG A 65 15.05 -35.02 -2.90
C ARG A 65 13.59 -35.19 -2.49
N TYR A 66 12.76 -34.15 -2.61
CA TYR A 66 11.32 -34.24 -2.28
C TYR A 66 10.50 -34.98 -3.35
N HIS A 67 10.84 -34.79 -4.63
CA HIS A 67 10.15 -35.45 -5.73
C HIS A 67 10.33 -36.99 -5.69
N LYS A 68 11.53 -37.47 -5.34
CA LYS A 68 11.88 -38.90 -5.34
C LYS A 68 10.99 -39.80 -4.44
N PRO A 69 10.64 -39.40 -3.19
CA PRO A 69 9.77 -40.17 -2.32
C PRO A 69 8.27 -39.89 -2.48
N VAL A 70 7.86 -38.68 -2.88
CA VAL A 70 6.44 -38.25 -2.87
C VAL A 70 5.81 -38.28 -4.28
N GLY A 71 6.61 -38.33 -5.35
CA GLY A 71 6.12 -38.34 -6.74
C GLY A 71 5.44 -37.03 -7.16
N LYS A 72 5.60 -35.96 -6.37
CA LYS A 72 5.05 -34.63 -6.61
C LYS A 72 6.15 -33.58 -6.62
N HIS A 73 6.06 -32.62 -7.53
CA HIS A 73 6.95 -31.45 -7.53
C HIS A 73 6.50 -30.45 -6.47
N ILE A 74 7.44 -29.93 -5.66
CA ILE A 74 7.19 -28.82 -4.71
C ILE A 74 6.55 -27.62 -5.42
N ALA A 75 6.93 -27.36 -6.68
CA ALA A 75 6.37 -26.30 -7.51
C ALA A 75 4.85 -26.42 -7.77
N GLY A 76 4.26 -27.61 -7.60
CA GLY A 76 2.82 -27.85 -7.79
C GLY A 76 1.97 -27.66 -6.54
N ASN A 77 2.56 -27.47 -5.36
CA ASN A 77 1.85 -27.27 -4.10
C ASN A 77 2.36 -26.01 -3.38
N SER A 78 1.57 -24.93 -3.43
CA SER A 78 1.97 -23.60 -2.94
C SER A 78 2.26 -23.57 -1.44
N SER A 79 1.60 -24.38 -0.61
CA SER A 79 1.87 -24.45 0.84
C SER A 79 3.27 -24.99 1.11
N HIS A 80 3.61 -26.11 0.49
CA HIS A 80 4.89 -26.79 0.67
C HIS A 80 6.06 -25.95 0.19
N ARG A 81 5.88 -25.24 -0.92
CA ARG A 81 6.88 -24.29 -1.42
C ARG A 81 7.12 -23.15 -0.44
N ASN A 82 6.06 -22.55 0.09
CA ASN A 82 6.18 -21.42 1.01
C ASN A 82 6.85 -21.84 2.33
N GLU A 83 6.53 -23.02 2.83
CA GLU A 83 7.11 -23.59 4.05
C GLU A 83 8.61 -23.86 3.89
N VAL A 84 9.03 -24.51 2.79
CA VAL A 84 10.45 -24.75 2.50
C VAL A 84 11.19 -23.43 2.26
N GLN A 85 10.61 -22.48 1.52
CA GLN A 85 11.22 -21.17 1.31
C GLN A 85 11.38 -20.38 2.62
N ARG A 86 10.39 -20.45 3.51
CA ARG A 86 10.44 -19.79 4.82
C ARG A 86 11.50 -20.42 5.72
N PHE A 87 11.61 -21.75 5.74
CA PHE A 87 12.69 -22.45 6.42
C PHE A 87 14.07 -22.02 5.87
N TRP A 88 14.24 -22.00 4.55
CA TRP A 88 15.46 -21.51 3.90
C TRP A 88 15.80 -20.06 4.26
N LEU A 89 14.81 -19.19 4.31
CA LEU A 89 14.99 -17.80 4.75
C LEU A 89 15.50 -17.77 6.19
N LEU A 90 14.91 -18.55 7.10
CA LEU A 90 15.28 -18.58 8.52
C LEU A 90 16.67 -19.20 8.74
N GLU A 91 16.99 -20.32 8.10
CA GLU A 91 18.31 -20.97 8.16
C GLU A 91 19.40 -20.12 7.52
N TRP A 92 19.12 -19.51 6.37
CA TRP A 92 20.04 -18.56 5.74
C TRP A 92 20.28 -17.35 6.65
N HIS A 93 19.26 -16.82 7.32
CA HIS A 93 19.42 -15.76 8.32
C HIS A 93 20.26 -16.22 9.53
N SER A 94 20.12 -17.47 9.98
CA SER A 94 20.89 -18.06 11.08
C SER A 94 22.36 -18.29 10.72
N ALA A 95 22.64 -18.84 9.53
CA ALA A 95 23.98 -19.11 9.01
C ALA A 95 24.77 -17.83 8.66
N GLN A 96 24.08 -16.70 8.48
CA GLN A 96 24.67 -15.41 8.10
C GLN A 96 25.07 -14.52 9.29
N LYS A 97 24.92 -14.96 10.55
CA LYS A 97 25.50 -14.26 11.72
C LYS A 97 27.05 -14.16 11.67
N GLY A 98 27.71 -14.73 10.65
CA GLY A 98 29.16 -14.65 10.45
C GLY A 98 29.67 -14.24 9.04
N GLY A 99 28.85 -13.73 8.11
CA GLY A 99 29.29 -13.47 6.73
C GLY A 99 28.82 -12.14 6.13
N SER A 100 29.78 -11.26 5.81
CA SER A 100 29.62 -9.86 5.39
C SER A 100 29.25 -9.62 3.91
N ASP A 101 28.33 -10.40 3.32
CA ASP A 101 27.94 -10.20 1.91
C ASP A 101 26.60 -9.45 1.79
N LEU A 102 26.65 -8.26 1.18
CA LEU A 102 25.49 -7.44 0.86
C LEU A 102 24.51 -8.21 -0.04
N LYS A 103 23.26 -8.37 0.41
CA LYS A 103 22.19 -9.07 -0.32
C LYS A 103 20.98 -8.17 -0.50
N LEU A 104 20.51 -8.04 -1.73
CA LEU A 104 19.40 -7.16 -2.16
C LEU A 104 18.47 -7.92 -3.11
N SER A 105 17.24 -7.43 -3.28
CA SER A 105 16.34 -8.00 -4.29
C SER A 105 16.97 -7.93 -5.69
N GLY A 106 17.11 -9.07 -6.36
CA GLY A 106 17.82 -9.17 -7.65
C GLY A 106 19.35 -9.29 -7.54
N TYR A 107 19.92 -9.30 -6.34
CA TYR A 107 21.35 -9.51 -6.08
C TYR A 107 21.57 -10.33 -4.79
N GLY A 108 21.81 -11.64 -4.95
CA GLY A 108 21.90 -12.56 -3.81
C GLY A 108 20.57 -12.94 -3.17
N LEU A 109 19.47 -12.21 -3.48
CA LEU A 109 18.09 -12.57 -3.15
C LEU A 109 17.23 -12.64 -4.43
N PRO A 110 16.15 -13.45 -4.45
CA PRO A 110 15.18 -13.43 -5.54
C PRO A 110 14.62 -12.03 -5.78
N LEU A 111 14.30 -11.69 -7.03
CA LEU A 111 13.71 -10.39 -7.37
C LEU A 111 12.35 -10.15 -6.68
N SER A 112 11.65 -11.23 -6.30
CA SER A 112 10.40 -11.18 -5.55
C SER A 112 10.58 -11.02 -4.04
N PHE A 113 11.80 -10.89 -3.54
CA PHE A 113 12.09 -10.82 -2.12
C PHE A 113 11.38 -9.62 -1.47
N GLY A 114 10.66 -9.87 -0.37
CA GLY A 114 9.94 -8.86 0.39
C GLY A 114 8.53 -8.53 -0.13
N ILE A 115 8.13 -9.03 -1.31
CA ILE A 115 6.78 -8.79 -1.86
C ILE A 115 5.69 -9.44 -1.00
N ASP A 116 5.88 -10.69 -0.59
CA ASP A 116 4.89 -11.44 0.21
C ASP A 116 4.99 -11.15 1.71
N ASN A 117 5.89 -10.26 2.11
CA ASN A 117 6.11 -9.98 3.52
C ASN A 117 4.96 -9.13 4.08
N LYS A 118 4.05 -9.78 4.81
CA LYS A 118 2.91 -9.13 5.48
C LYS A 118 3.34 -8.08 6.53
N LYS A 119 4.60 -8.10 6.99
CA LYS A 119 5.17 -7.08 7.90
C LYS A 119 5.65 -5.83 7.14
N ARG A 120 5.87 -5.90 5.83
CA ARG A 120 6.22 -4.74 4.99
C ARG A 120 4.99 -3.95 4.58
N GLN A 121 5.20 -2.67 4.30
CA GLN A 121 4.14 -1.84 3.73
C GLN A 121 3.72 -2.42 2.37
N ARG A 122 2.42 -2.57 2.14
CA ARG A 122 1.93 -3.06 0.85
C ARG A 122 2.22 -2.02 -0.22
N PHE A 123 2.82 -2.45 -1.32
CA PHE A 123 2.99 -1.66 -2.54
C PHE A 123 2.15 -2.28 -3.66
N LEU A 124 1.76 -1.46 -4.63
CA LEU A 124 0.96 -1.89 -5.77
C LEU A 124 1.89 -2.45 -6.84
N LEU A 125 1.80 -3.74 -7.12
CA LEU A 125 2.58 -4.42 -8.16
C LEU A 125 1.77 -4.69 -9.43
N GLY A 126 0.48 -4.39 -9.43
CA GLY A 126 -0.45 -4.81 -10.48
C GLY A 126 -0.71 -6.31 -10.44
N LEU A 127 -0.56 -6.95 -9.28
CA LEU A 127 -0.81 -8.38 -9.07
C LEU A 127 -2.16 -8.55 -8.34
N PRO A 128 -3.24 -9.00 -9.03
CA PRO A 128 -4.60 -8.97 -8.49
C PRO A 128 -4.81 -9.69 -7.15
N GLU A 129 -4.02 -10.71 -6.84
CA GLU A 129 -4.17 -11.50 -5.61
C GLU A 129 -3.29 -10.99 -4.46
N GLU A 130 -2.19 -10.32 -4.76
CA GLU A 130 -1.12 -9.98 -3.82
C GLU A 130 -1.13 -8.49 -3.43
N ASP A 131 -1.75 -7.65 -4.26
CA ASP A 131 -1.76 -6.20 -4.06
C ASP A 131 -2.59 -5.74 -2.86
N TRP A 132 -2.31 -4.50 -2.43
CA TRP A 132 -3.21 -3.77 -1.56
C TRP A 132 -4.58 -3.61 -2.22
N LYS A 133 -5.64 -3.95 -1.47
CA LYS A 133 -7.03 -3.85 -1.92
C LYS A 133 -7.77 -2.85 -1.05
N SER A 134 -8.40 -1.87 -1.67
CA SER A 134 -9.39 -1.02 -1.01
C SER A 134 -10.78 -1.65 -1.09
N ARG A 135 -11.63 -1.39 -0.09
CA ARG A 135 -13.07 -1.61 -0.21
C ARG A 135 -13.64 -0.69 -1.29
N THR A 136 -14.48 -1.25 -2.16
CA THR A 136 -15.28 -0.47 -3.11
C THR A 136 -16.20 0.48 -2.34
N LEU A 137 -16.10 1.77 -2.66
CA LEU A 137 -16.96 2.80 -2.07
C LEU A 137 -18.36 2.76 -2.68
N MET A 138 -19.38 3.02 -1.86
CA MET A 138 -20.74 3.26 -2.36
C MET A 138 -20.83 4.62 -3.05
N ASN A 139 -21.76 4.81 -4.00
CA ASN A 139 -21.97 6.11 -4.66
C ASN A 139 -22.15 7.26 -3.67
N ARG A 140 -22.90 7.04 -2.58
CA ARG A 140 -23.08 8.00 -1.48
C ARG A 140 -21.77 8.33 -0.77
N GLU A 141 -20.89 7.36 -0.56
CA GLU A 141 -19.57 7.59 0.04
C GLU A 141 -18.70 8.47 -0.85
N VAL A 142 -18.71 8.23 -2.17
CA VAL A 142 -17.99 9.07 -3.14
C VAL A 142 -18.51 10.51 -3.10
N CYS A 143 -19.83 10.70 -3.01
CA CYS A 143 -20.44 12.04 -2.92
C CYS A 143 -20.07 12.74 -1.59
N MET A 144 -20.06 12.02 -0.46
CA MET A 144 -19.64 12.56 0.84
C MET A 144 -18.17 12.99 0.84
N ILE A 145 -17.28 12.14 0.32
CA ILE A 145 -15.86 12.47 0.17
C ILE A 145 -15.70 13.71 -0.73
N LYS A 146 -16.49 13.82 -1.81
CA LYS A 146 -16.46 15.00 -2.67
C LYS A 146 -16.88 16.28 -1.96
N LEU A 147 -17.93 16.22 -1.13
CA LEU A 147 -18.34 17.37 -0.32
C LEU A 147 -17.22 17.77 0.64
N GLU A 148 -16.68 16.80 1.39
CA GLU A 148 -15.60 17.02 2.36
C GLU A 148 -14.39 17.68 1.69
N GLU A 149 -13.90 17.14 0.56
CA GLU A 149 -12.82 17.72 -0.24
C GLU A 149 -13.14 19.15 -0.72
N GLY A 150 -14.37 19.38 -1.19
CA GLY A 150 -14.80 20.70 -1.64
C GLY A 150 -14.83 21.75 -0.53
N ILE A 151 -15.07 21.33 0.71
CA ILE A 151 -15.02 22.20 1.88
C ILE A 151 -13.58 22.43 2.34
N THR A 152 -12.75 21.38 2.45
CA THR A 152 -11.36 21.51 2.93
C THR A 152 -10.47 22.34 2.00
N ASN A 153 -10.82 22.43 0.72
CA ASN A 153 -10.16 23.32 -0.23
C ASN A 153 -10.54 24.82 -0.09
N LYS A 154 -11.55 25.16 0.73
CA LYS A 154 -11.91 26.56 0.97
C LYS A 154 -10.92 27.23 1.94
N PRO A 155 -10.55 28.50 1.74
CA PRO A 155 -9.75 29.25 2.71
C PRO A 155 -10.45 29.29 4.07
N HIS A 156 -9.70 29.09 5.15
CA HIS A 156 -10.20 29.13 6.54
C HIS A 156 -11.37 28.16 6.81
N TRP A 157 -11.41 27.02 6.12
CA TRP A 157 -12.51 26.06 6.28
C TRP A 157 -12.65 25.56 7.73
N TRP A 158 -11.54 25.40 8.46
CA TRP A 158 -11.51 24.86 9.83
C TRP A 158 -12.21 25.80 10.83
N GLU A 159 -12.13 27.12 10.62
CA GLU A 159 -12.89 28.11 11.39
C GLU A 159 -14.36 28.14 10.95
N LYS A 160 -14.59 28.12 9.64
CA LYS A 160 -15.92 28.25 9.03
C LYS A 160 -16.84 27.07 9.36
N VAL A 161 -16.27 25.88 9.50
CA VAL A 161 -17.04 24.67 9.83
C VAL A 161 -17.50 24.61 11.28
N LEU A 162 -17.11 25.59 12.10
CA LEU A 162 -17.63 25.78 13.47
C LEU A 162 -18.75 26.82 13.52
N ASN A 163 -19.04 27.52 12.41
CA ASN A 163 -20.07 28.54 12.33
C ASN A 163 -21.40 27.94 11.82
N ALA A 164 -22.44 27.97 12.66
CA ALA A 164 -23.74 27.36 12.36
C ALA A 164 -24.44 27.94 11.12
N ASP A 165 -24.31 29.25 10.88
CA ASP A 165 -24.94 29.91 9.73
C ASP A 165 -24.25 29.49 8.42
N ILE A 166 -22.92 29.41 8.42
CA ILE A 166 -22.14 28.95 7.27
C ILE A 166 -22.45 27.48 6.97
N ILE A 167 -22.46 26.62 7.99
CA ILE A 167 -22.81 25.21 7.83
C ILE A 167 -24.21 25.07 7.25
N SER A 168 -25.19 25.83 7.76
CA SER A 168 -26.57 25.78 7.28
C SER A 168 -26.66 26.11 5.80
N LYS A 169 -25.91 27.13 5.34
CA LYS A 169 -25.81 27.47 3.93
C LYS A 169 -25.14 26.36 3.11
N TRP A 170 -24.01 25.82 3.55
CA TRP A 170 -23.32 24.75 2.81
C TRP A 170 -24.12 23.44 2.76
N LYS A 171 -24.91 23.13 3.79
CA LYS A 171 -25.85 22.00 3.76
C LYS A 171 -26.92 22.21 2.69
N GLN A 172 -27.47 23.41 2.57
CA GLN A 172 -28.44 23.73 1.52
C GLN A 172 -27.82 23.61 0.13
N GLU A 173 -26.61 24.13 -0.07
CA GLU A 173 -25.85 24.00 -1.33
C GLU A 173 -25.59 22.53 -1.68
N ALA A 174 -25.17 21.72 -0.70
CA ALA A 174 -24.94 20.30 -0.89
C ALA A 174 -26.22 19.55 -1.29
N LEU A 175 -27.37 19.88 -0.72
CA LEU A 175 -28.65 19.24 -1.08
C LEU A 175 -29.16 19.64 -2.47
N GLN A 176 -28.72 20.78 -3.01
CA GLN A 176 -29.10 21.28 -4.34
C GLN A 176 -28.12 20.87 -5.45
N MET A 177 -26.94 20.37 -5.09
CA MET A 177 -25.94 19.94 -6.05
C MET A 177 -26.45 18.75 -6.90
N PRO A 178 -26.24 18.75 -8.24
CA PRO A 178 -26.66 17.66 -9.11
C PRO A 178 -25.72 16.46 -8.98
N TRP A 179 -25.81 15.71 -7.87
CA TRP A 179 -24.91 14.59 -7.56
C TRP A 179 -24.87 13.49 -8.61
N ALA A 180 -25.98 13.22 -9.28
CA ALA A 180 -26.05 12.25 -10.37
C ALA A 180 -25.18 12.64 -11.59
N SER A 181 -24.88 13.94 -11.77
CA SER A 181 -23.97 14.42 -12.80
C SER A 181 -22.50 14.25 -12.40
N TYR A 182 -22.19 14.19 -11.10
CA TYR A 182 -20.85 13.95 -10.59
C TYR A 182 -20.53 12.45 -10.49
N GLN A 183 -21.46 11.68 -9.92
CA GLN A 183 -21.33 10.23 -9.73
C GLN A 183 -22.58 9.55 -10.29
N HIS A 184 -22.39 8.53 -11.13
CA HIS A 184 -23.52 7.76 -11.66
C HIS A 184 -24.35 7.14 -10.52
N ASN A 185 -25.67 7.36 -10.56
CA ASN A 185 -26.59 7.03 -9.45
C ASN A 185 -26.20 7.69 -8.12
N GLY A 186 -25.55 8.86 -8.19
CA GLY A 186 -25.20 9.68 -7.04
C GLY A 186 -26.42 10.39 -6.48
N ASP A 187 -26.57 10.33 -5.17
CA ASP A 187 -27.56 11.05 -4.39
C ASP A 187 -26.94 11.57 -3.09
N PHE A 188 -27.64 12.49 -2.43
CA PHE A 188 -27.15 13.12 -1.21
C PHE A 188 -28.30 13.52 -0.29
N THR A 189 -28.25 13.09 0.97
CA THR A 189 -29.32 13.29 1.94
C THR A 189 -28.92 14.30 3.01
N SER A 190 -29.90 14.80 3.76
CA SER A 190 -29.61 15.68 4.91
C SER A 190 -28.72 14.98 5.94
N LYS A 191 -28.94 13.68 6.20
CA LYS A 191 -28.12 12.90 7.14
C LYS A 191 -26.67 12.77 6.67
N MET A 192 -26.45 12.64 5.37
CA MET A 192 -25.09 12.68 4.78
C MET A 192 -24.43 14.04 5.03
N ALA A 193 -25.15 15.14 4.80
CA ALA A 193 -24.64 16.48 5.08
C ALA A 193 -24.32 16.66 6.57
N ASP A 194 -25.21 16.24 7.46
CA ASP A 194 -25.03 16.31 8.91
C ASP A 194 -23.77 15.55 9.36
N MET A 195 -23.57 14.34 8.83
CA MET A 195 -22.38 13.55 9.14
C MET A 195 -21.10 14.19 8.61
N CYS A 196 -21.07 14.63 7.34
CA CYS A 196 -19.89 15.30 6.78
C CYS A 196 -19.47 16.52 7.61
N PHE A 197 -20.42 17.34 8.07
CA PHE A 197 -20.08 18.52 8.88
C PHE A 197 -19.70 18.17 10.33
N LYS A 198 -20.23 17.09 10.90
CA LYS A 198 -19.76 16.54 12.18
C LYS A 198 -18.30 16.08 12.07
N ASP A 199 -17.97 15.34 11.01
CA ASP A 199 -16.61 14.85 10.75
C ASP A 199 -15.64 16.02 10.50
N LEU A 200 -16.02 16.98 9.66
CA LEU A 200 -15.21 18.16 9.37
C LEU A 200 -14.95 19.02 10.62
N ALA A 201 -15.93 19.17 11.53
CA ALA A 201 -15.71 19.87 12.79
C ALA A 201 -14.68 19.17 13.68
N THR A 202 -14.67 17.83 13.70
CA THR A 202 -13.65 17.04 14.41
C THR A 202 -12.27 17.25 13.78
N ARG A 203 -12.21 17.17 12.44
CA ARG A 203 -10.96 17.38 11.68
C ARG A 203 -10.44 18.81 11.78
N ALA A 204 -11.29 19.80 12.00
CA ALA A 204 -10.87 21.19 12.20
C ALA A 204 -9.95 21.31 13.43
N GLY A 205 -10.27 20.62 14.53
CA GLY A 205 -9.41 20.57 15.72
C GLY A 205 -8.06 19.88 15.46
N ILE A 206 -8.06 18.84 14.62
CA ILE A 206 -6.82 18.18 14.18
C ILE A 206 -5.97 19.15 13.37
N TYR A 207 -6.56 19.76 12.34
CA TYR A 207 -5.87 20.70 11.48
C TYR A 207 -5.32 21.91 12.25
N GLU A 208 -6.06 22.42 13.23
CA GLU A 208 -5.61 23.57 14.01
C GLU A 208 -4.31 23.27 14.78
N GLN A 209 -4.18 22.05 15.33
CA GLN A 209 -3.02 21.63 16.11
C GLN A 209 -1.86 21.14 15.24
N THR A 210 -2.14 20.36 14.20
CA THR A 210 -1.10 19.64 13.42
C THR A 210 -0.79 20.31 12.08
N LYS A 211 -1.63 21.26 11.66
CA LYS A 211 -1.65 21.85 10.31
C LYS A 211 -1.78 20.83 9.19
N GLN A 212 -2.28 19.65 9.50
CA GLN A 212 -2.48 18.54 8.59
C GLN A 212 -3.91 18.04 8.70
N ILE A 213 -4.48 17.61 7.57
CA ILE A 213 -5.81 17.03 7.53
C ILE A 213 -5.83 15.75 6.71
N PRO A 214 -6.38 14.64 7.23
CA PRO A 214 -6.71 13.49 6.43
C PRO A 214 -7.94 13.79 5.56
N VAL A 215 -7.84 13.41 4.30
CA VAL A 215 -8.88 13.53 3.27
C VAL A 215 -8.95 12.25 2.44
N MET A 216 -9.95 12.15 1.56
CA MET A 216 -10.14 11.00 0.67
C MET A 216 -10.19 9.66 1.42
N GLU A 217 -10.70 9.66 2.66
CA GLU A 217 -10.58 8.49 3.52
C GLU A 217 -11.46 7.33 3.06
N SER A 218 -10.79 6.22 2.83
CA SER A 218 -11.38 4.92 2.49
C SER A 218 -10.64 3.82 3.26
N SER A 219 -9.99 2.88 2.58
CA SER A 219 -9.10 1.90 3.20
C SER A 219 -7.71 2.47 3.51
N ALA A 220 -7.40 3.64 2.96
CA ALA A 220 -6.27 4.50 3.28
C ALA A 220 -6.76 5.96 3.26
N CYS A 221 -5.87 6.91 3.53
CA CYS A 221 -6.16 8.34 3.42
C CYS A 221 -5.06 9.07 2.65
N THR A 222 -5.36 10.31 2.25
CA THR A 222 -4.35 11.29 1.84
C THR A 222 -4.23 12.34 2.94
N ILE A 223 -3.04 12.86 3.17
CA ILE A 223 -2.82 13.95 4.14
C ILE A 223 -2.51 15.23 3.36
N GLU A 224 -3.29 16.27 3.63
CA GLU A 224 -3.10 17.60 3.05
C GLU A 224 -2.58 18.61 4.08
N SER A 225 -1.71 19.51 3.64
CA SER A 225 -1.31 20.68 4.41
C SER A 225 -0.93 21.84 3.50
N ASN A 226 -1.43 23.03 3.83
CA ASN A 226 -1.03 24.30 3.21
C ASN A 226 -0.07 25.11 4.10
N ALA A 227 0.38 24.55 5.22
CA ALA A 227 1.13 25.29 6.24
C ALA A 227 2.39 24.58 6.73
N LEU A 228 2.63 23.32 6.36
CA LEU A 228 3.87 22.60 6.72
C LEU A 228 5.12 23.20 6.07
N LEU A 229 5.00 23.75 4.86
CA LEU A 229 6.12 24.33 4.13
C LEU A 229 6.21 25.83 4.40
N SER A 230 7.30 26.27 5.02
CA SER A 230 7.54 27.69 5.27
C SER A 230 7.84 28.44 3.97
N ASN A 231 7.62 29.77 3.98
CA ASN A 231 7.98 30.61 2.83
C ASN A 231 9.46 30.51 2.48
N ASP A 232 10.34 30.40 3.47
CA ASP A 232 11.78 30.16 3.28
C ASP A 232 12.04 28.83 2.55
N LEU A 233 11.45 27.73 3.04
CA LEU A 233 11.62 26.41 2.43
C LEU A 233 11.11 26.39 0.98
N MET A 234 9.98 27.04 0.72
CA MET A 234 9.43 27.21 -0.63
C MET A 234 10.32 28.06 -1.54
N GLN A 235 11.00 29.08 -1.02
CA GLN A 235 11.98 29.87 -1.78
C GLN A 235 13.23 29.04 -2.10
N ARG A 236 13.74 28.28 -1.13
CA ARG A 236 14.87 27.35 -1.34
C ARG A 236 14.52 26.27 -2.37
N LEU A 237 13.28 25.75 -2.36
CA LEU A 237 12.81 24.80 -3.37
C LEU A 237 12.78 25.40 -4.77
N ARG A 238 12.29 26.63 -4.94
CA ARG A 238 12.33 27.33 -6.23
C ARG A 238 13.74 27.57 -6.72
N ALA A 239 14.65 27.98 -5.83
CA ALA A 239 16.06 28.19 -6.18
C ALA A 239 16.75 26.87 -6.58
N ALA A 240 16.44 25.76 -5.89
CA ALA A 240 16.94 24.44 -6.24
C ALA A 240 16.40 23.97 -7.60
N ALA A 241 15.11 24.18 -7.88
CA ALA A 241 14.51 23.86 -9.18
C ALA A 241 15.18 24.66 -10.30
N ALA A 242 15.32 25.98 -10.15
CA ALA A 242 15.98 26.84 -11.13
C ALA A 242 17.43 26.40 -11.43
N LEU A 243 18.15 25.89 -10.43
CA LEU A 243 19.50 25.35 -10.61
C LEU A 243 19.52 24.06 -11.45
N LEU A 244 18.47 23.23 -11.35
CA LEU A 244 18.33 22.00 -12.13
C LEU A 244 17.77 22.26 -13.54
N GLU A 245 17.00 23.34 -13.71
CA GLU A 245 16.47 23.81 -14.99
C GLU A 245 17.55 24.44 -15.90
N ASP A 246 18.65 24.92 -15.30
CA ASP A 246 19.78 25.54 -16.00
C ASP A 246 20.67 24.52 -16.72
N VAL A 247 20.09 23.91 -17.75
CA VAL A 247 20.74 23.02 -18.70
C VAL A 247 20.50 23.52 -20.14
N PRO A 248 21.38 23.19 -21.10
CA PRO A 248 21.15 23.51 -22.51
C PRO A 248 19.79 22.99 -22.98
N ASP A 249 19.12 23.71 -23.88
CA ASP A 249 17.77 23.34 -24.36
C ASP A 249 17.70 21.89 -24.87
N SER A 250 18.75 21.41 -25.53
CA SER A 250 18.83 20.04 -26.05
C SER A 250 18.94 18.95 -24.96
N GLN A 251 19.16 19.34 -23.70
CA GLN A 251 19.27 18.45 -22.54
C GLN A 251 18.06 18.56 -21.60
N ARG A 252 17.06 19.37 -21.94
CA ARG A 252 15.81 19.44 -21.18
C ARG A 252 15.04 18.13 -21.37
N ASP A 253 14.78 17.45 -20.25
CA ASP A 253 14.03 16.19 -20.22
C ASP A 253 12.52 16.49 -20.10
N TRP A 254 11.89 16.81 -21.23
CA TRP A 254 10.46 17.06 -21.27
C TRP A 254 9.67 15.76 -21.08
N HIS A 255 8.72 15.79 -20.15
CA HIS A 255 7.90 14.63 -19.83
C HIS A 255 7.15 14.15 -21.09
N PRO A 256 7.22 12.86 -21.45
CA PRO A 256 6.55 12.34 -22.62
C PRO A 256 5.04 12.63 -22.62
N GLY A 257 4.53 13.16 -23.73
CA GLY A 257 3.10 13.48 -23.88
C GLY A 257 2.63 14.73 -23.12
N SER A 258 3.55 15.56 -22.63
CA SER A 258 3.22 16.82 -21.93
C SER A 258 3.17 18.05 -22.84
N ASP A 259 3.43 17.91 -24.16
CA ASP A 259 3.60 19.04 -25.09
C ASP A 259 4.61 20.10 -24.58
N GLU A 260 5.73 19.64 -24.00
CA GLU A 260 6.78 20.48 -23.42
C GLU A 260 6.30 21.40 -22.28
N MET A 261 5.25 20.98 -21.55
CA MET A 261 4.73 21.72 -20.40
C MET A 261 5.27 21.25 -19.05
N VAL A 262 5.82 20.02 -19.00
CA VAL A 262 6.31 19.42 -17.75
C VAL A 262 7.76 19.00 -17.97
N LEU A 263 8.68 19.59 -17.19
CA LEU A 263 10.11 19.30 -17.25
C LEU A 263 10.50 18.39 -16.08
N ASP A 264 11.08 17.24 -16.37
CA ASP A 264 11.54 16.28 -15.37
C ASP A 264 12.94 16.67 -14.88
N LEU A 265 13.03 17.32 -13.71
CA LEU A 265 14.31 17.78 -13.16
C LEU A 265 15.17 16.64 -12.58
N VAL A 266 14.52 15.66 -11.96
CA VAL A 266 15.15 14.45 -11.42
C VAL A 266 14.25 13.26 -11.75
N HIS A 267 14.54 12.59 -12.87
CA HIS A 267 13.75 11.45 -13.31
C HIS A 267 14.33 10.11 -12.82
N PRO A 268 13.58 9.27 -12.08
CA PRO A 268 14.06 7.95 -11.65
C PRO A 268 14.40 6.97 -12.78
N SER A 269 13.89 7.20 -14.00
CA SER A 269 14.18 6.41 -15.20
C SER A 269 15.49 6.79 -15.89
N LEU A 270 16.12 7.90 -15.52
CA LEU A 270 17.45 8.26 -16.03
C LEU A 270 18.49 7.47 -15.24
N TRP A 271 19.30 6.66 -15.91
CA TRP A 271 20.32 5.79 -15.30
C TRP A 271 19.77 4.76 -14.31
N PRO A 272 18.74 3.97 -14.69
CA PRO A 272 18.26 2.89 -13.85
C PRO A 272 19.34 1.82 -13.74
N LEU A 273 19.20 0.94 -12.75
CA LEU A 273 19.95 -0.31 -12.77
C LEU A 273 19.53 -1.11 -14.00
N VAL A 274 20.50 -1.61 -14.77
CA VAL A 274 20.30 -2.51 -15.91
C VAL A 274 21.03 -3.81 -15.60
N PHE A 275 20.28 -4.90 -15.46
CA PHE A 275 20.88 -6.20 -15.17
C PHE A 275 21.79 -6.67 -16.31
N GLY A 276 22.90 -7.34 -15.97
CA GLY A 276 23.92 -7.74 -16.94
C GLY A 276 24.81 -6.59 -17.46
N ARG A 277 24.60 -5.35 -17.01
CA ARG A 277 25.37 -4.17 -17.45
C ARG A 277 25.83 -3.27 -16.31
N SER A 278 24.92 -2.90 -15.41
CA SER A 278 25.23 -2.05 -14.26
C SER A 278 26.19 -2.74 -13.30
N ARG A 279 26.98 -1.96 -12.57
CA ARG A 279 27.94 -2.47 -11.59
C ARG A 279 27.43 -2.31 -10.16
N ILE A 280 27.81 -3.23 -9.30
CA ILE A 280 27.55 -3.24 -7.86
C ILE A 280 28.85 -3.43 -7.08
N ILE A 281 28.92 -2.80 -5.92
CA ILE A 281 29.99 -3.00 -4.95
C ILE A 281 29.54 -4.08 -3.97
N SER A 282 30.13 -5.26 -4.06
CA SER A 282 29.82 -6.39 -3.18
C SER A 282 30.37 -6.16 -1.76
N GLY A 283 29.68 -6.72 -0.77
CA GLY A 283 30.16 -6.79 0.62
C GLY A 283 30.23 -5.49 1.42
N LYS A 284 29.84 -4.34 0.87
CA LYS A 284 29.79 -3.07 1.62
C LYS A 284 28.76 -2.09 1.10
N TYR A 285 28.23 -1.28 2.02
CA TYR A 285 27.38 -0.13 1.69
C TYR A 285 28.23 1.06 1.26
N VAL A 286 27.83 1.69 0.14
CA VAL A 286 28.48 2.89 -0.38
C VAL A 286 27.75 4.11 0.15
N THR A 287 28.45 4.92 0.95
CA THR A 287 27.89 6.16 1.51
C THR A 287 27.88 7.29 0.48
N LEU A 288 27.00 8.27 0.67
CA LEU A 288 26.88 9.47 -0.17
C LEU A 288 28.23 10.18 -0.36
N GLY A 289 29.04 10.29 0.70
CA GLY A 289 30.35 10.95 0.64
C GLY A 289 31.41 10.19 -0.16
N LYS A 290 31.27 8.87 -0.29
CA LYS A 290 32.24 7.99 -0.97
C LYS A 290 31.72 7.45 -2.32
N CYS A 291 30.50 7.82 -2.72
CA CYS A 291 29.87 7.23 -3.90
C CYS A 291 30.62 7.55 -5.21
N LEU A 292 31.23 8.74 -5.30
CA LEU A 292 32.01 9.14 -6.47
C LEU A 292 33.34 8.38 -6.58
N ASP A 293 33.97 8.03 -5.46
CA ASP A 293 35.22 7.25 -5.42
C ASP A 293 35.04 5.84 -6.00
N HIS A 294 33.81 5.35 -5.98
CA HIS A 294 33.44 4.03 -6.48
C HIS A 294 32.84 4.07 -7.89
N CYS A 295 32.76 5.24 -8.55
CA CYS A 295 32.22 5.36 -9.89
C CYS A 295 33.00 4.47 -10.88
N GLY A 296 32.28 3.62 -11.63
CA GLY A 296 32.87 2.69 -12.60
C GLY A 296 33.56 1.46 -11.98
N SER A 297 33.68 1.38 -10.66
CA SER A 297 34.21 0.20 -9.95
C SER A 297 33.12 -0.83 -9.66
N GLY A 298 33.50 -1.97 -9.06
CA GLY A 298 32.59 -3.07 -8.74
C GLY A 298 32.44 -4.10 -9.83
N GLU A 299 31.66 -5.13 -9.54
CA GLU A 299 31.36 -6.22 -10.46
C GLU A 299 30.04 -5.97 -11.20
N ILE A 300 29.85 -6.61 -12.34
CA ILE A 300 28.59 -6.50 -13.09
C ILE A 300 27.51 -7.29 -12.34
N ILE A 301 26.37 -6.64 -12.08
CA ILE A 301 25.23 -7.34 -11.48
C ILE A 301 24.71 -8.40 -12.47
N PRO A 302 24.56 -9.67 -12.04
CA PRO A 302 24.10 -10.72 -12.93
C PRO A 302 22.65 -10.50 -13.37
N GLU A 303 22.26 -11.12 -14.48
CA GLU A 303 20.86 -11.17 -14.87
C GLU A 303 20.05 -12.02 -13.87
N PRO A 304 18.91 -11.51 -13.37
CA PRO A 304 18.09 -12.24 -12.43
C PRO A 304 17.49 -13.47 -13.12
N LYS A 305 17.49 -14.61 -12.43
CA LYS A 305 16.73 -15.78 -12.87
C LYS A 305 15.25 -15.40 -12.96
N ARG A 306 14.54 -15.98 -13.94
CA ARG A 306 13.13 -15.66 -14.21
C ARG A 306 12.29 -15.82 -12.93
N PRO A 307 11.64 -14.76 -12.43
CA PRO A 307 10.82 -14.82 -11.24
C PRO A 307 9.51 -15.49 -11.58
N ASP A 308 8.89 -16.07 -10.56
CA ASP A 308 7.53 -16.60 -10.64
C ASP A 308 6.48 -15.51 -10.84
N LYS A 309 6.82 -14.25 -10.56
CA LYS A 309 5.90 -13.10 -10.62
C LYS A 309 6.10 -12.26 -11.87
N ARG A 310 5.05 -12.17 -12.69
CA ARG A 310 5.07 -11.52 -14.03
C ARG A 310 5.19 -9.98 -14.01
N ALA A 311 5.00 -9.34 -12.87
CA ALA A 311 5.01 -7.87 -12.73
C ALA A 311 6.40 -7.26 -12.57
N LEU A 312 7.46 -8.07 -12.44
CA LEU A 312 8.81 -7.60 -12.18
C LEU A 312 9.64 -7.54 -13.47
N SER A 313 10.35 -6.43 -13.68
CA SER A 313 11.25 -6.27 -14.82
C SER A 313 12.54 -7.07 -14.59
N LEU A 314 12.91 -7.91 -15.56
CA LEU A 314 14.19 -8.64 -15.55
C LEU A 314 15.33 -7.88 -16.19
N ARG A 315 15.03 -6.71 -16.75
CA ARG A 315 16.01 -5.93 -17.52
C ARG A 315 16.54 -4.76 -16.71
N TYR A 316 15.68 -4.13 -15.92
CA TYR A 316 16.02 -2.90 -15.23
C TYR A 316 15.19 -2.65 -13.99
N GLN A 317 15.72 -1.84 -13.07
CA GLN A 317 15.09 -1.44 -11.82
C GLN A 317 15.42 0.04 -11.51
N TRP A 318 14.44 0.81 -11.04
CA TRP A 318 14.71 2.13 -10.47
C TRP A 318 15.45 2.00 -9.14
N LEU A 319 16.49 2.82 -8.96
CA LEU A 319 17.29 2.80 -7.74
C LEU A 319 16.68 3.73 -6.69
N PRO A 320 16.35 3.22 -5.49
CA PRO A 320 15.95 4.07 -4.38
C PRO A 320 17.17 4.82 -3.84
N CYS A 321 16.88 5.84 -3.04
CA CYS A 321 17.85 6.51 -2.18
C CYS A 321 17.55 6.12 -0.73
N ASP A 322 18.59 5.77 0.02
CA ASP A 322 18.49 5.39 1.42
C ASP A 322 18.43 6.64 2.29
N VAL A 323 17.51 6.64 3.25
CA VAL A 323 17.33 7.73 4.21
C VAL A 323 17.41 7.16 5.62
N ASN A 324 18.33 7.67 6.43
CA ASN A 324 18.39 7.37 7.84
C ASN A 324 17.45 8.30 8.63
N LEU A 325 16.60 7.71 9.46
CA LEU A 325 15.64 8.42 10.32
C LEU A 325 15.98 8.35 11.82
N THR A 326 17.06 7.67 12.22
CA THR A 326 17.39 7.44 13.65
C THR A 326 18.04 8.65 14.34
N GLY A 327 18.68 9.54 13.60
CA GLY A 327 19.50 10.64 14.14
C GLY A 327 18.75 11.95 14.46
N GLY A 328 17.47 11.88 14.82
CA GLY A 328 16.62 13.03 15.14
C GLY A 328 16.16 13.86 13.93
N ARG A 329 16.95 13.92 12.85
CA ARG A 329 16.57 14.46 11.53
C ARG A 329 16.86 13.45 10.41
N PRO A 330 16.06 13.45 9.32
CA PRO A 330 16.36 12.65 8.14
C PRO A 330 17.74 12.95 7.58
N GLN A 331 18.46 11.90 7.21
CA GLN A 331 19.74 12.02 6.54
C GLN A 331 19.78 11.13 5.31
N ILE A 332 20.05 11.72 4.15
CA ILE A 332 20.26 10.96 2.94
C ILE A 332 21.62 10.25 3.02
N LYS A 333 21.61 8.92 2.93
CA LYS A 333 22.81 8.08 3.10
C LYS A 333 23.40 7.60 1.78
N SER A 334 22.61 7.52 0.72
CA SER A 334 23.08 7.10 -0.60
C SER A 334 22.71 8.12 -1.68
N TYR A 335 23.28 7.92 -2.87
CA TYR A 335 23.12 8.83 -4.01
C TYR A 335 21.66 8.86 -4.47
N ILE A 336 21.09 10.07 -4.62
CA ILE A 336 19.83 10.25 -5.33
C ILE A 336 20.12 10.09 -6.81
N ASN A 337 19.46 9.12 -7.44
CA ASN A 337 19.63 8.86 -8.86
C ASN A 337 19.40 10.15 -9.67
N ASN A 338 20.29 10.41 -10.62
CA ASN A 338 20.32 11.65 -11.41
C ASN A 338 20.65 12.97 -10.67
N LEU A 339 21.19 12.94 -9.43
CA LEU A 339 21.52 14.16 -8.67
C LEU A 339 22.95 14.16 -8.12
N HIS A 340 23.88 14.81 -8.83
CA HIS A 340 25.29 14.88 -8.44
C HIS A 340 25.52 15.41 -7.00
N PRO A 341 26.16 14.64 -6.10
CA PRO A 341 26.16 14.90 -4.65
C PRO A 341 27.02 16.09 -4.21
N VAL A 342 28.06 16.43 -4.98
CA VAL A 342 28.89 17.62 -4.71
C VAL A 342 28.28 18.88 -5.31
N ARG A 343 27.98 18.87 -6.62
CA ARG A 343 27.39 20.01 -7.35
C ARG A 343 26.05 20.46 -6.75
N TYR A 344 25.20 19.51 -6.36
CA TYR A 344 23.86 19.78 -5.84
C TYR A 344 23.73 19.48 -4.34
N LYS A 345 24.83 19.64 -3.57
CA LYS A 345 24.85 19.36 -2.13
C LYS A 345 23.71 20.05 -1.36
N ALA A 346 23.39 21.29 -1.71
CA ALA A 346 22.29 22.04 -1.08
C ALA A 346 20.91 21.41 -1.35
N VAL A 347 20.73 20.76 -2.51
CA VAL A 347 19.48 20.07 -2.87
C VAL A 347 19.28 18.83 -1.99
N TYR A 348 20.35 18.09 -1.64
CA TYR A 348 20.25 16.98 -0.70
C TYR A 348 19.74 17.43 0.67
N SER A 349 20.34 18.48 1.25
CA SER A 349 19.86 19.03 2.53
C SER A 349 18.43 19.55 2.46
N LEU A 350 18.03 20.14 1.33
CA LEU A 350 16.65 20.55 1.09
C LEU A 350 15.68 19.34 1.04
N VAL A 351 16.06 18.25 0.40
CA VAL A 351 15.24 17.03 0.36
C VAL A 351 15.12 16.42 1.77
N GLU A 352 16.19 16.44 2.57
CA GLU A 352 16.12 16.04 3.99
C GLU A 352 15.07 16.87 4.76
N ASP A 353 15.04 18.20 4.59
CA ASP A 353 14.03 19.06 5.20
C ASP A 353 12.61 18.70 4.75
N LEU A 354 12.42 18.41 3.45
CA LEU A 354 11.11 18.01 2.90
C LEU A 354 10.65 16.65 3.44
N VAL A 355 11.57 15.69 3.54
CA VAL A 355 11.31 14.39 4.17
C VAL A 355 10.87 14.62 5.61
N GLU A 356 11.59 15.45 6.37
CA GLU A 356 11.29 15.75 7.77
C GLU A 356 9.85 16.28 7.94
N LYS A 357 9.45 17.24 7.10
CA LYS A 357 8.08 17.77 7.12
C LYS A 357 7.01 16.75 6.72
N SER A 358 7.38 15.70 6.00
CA SER A 358 6.46 14.68 5.50
C SER A 358 6.31 13.47 6.44
N LEU A 359 7.21 13.28 7.41
CA LEU A 359 7.27 12.06 8.23
C LEU A 359 5.95 11.75 8.96
N ALA A 360 5.34 12.74 9.60
CA ALA A 360 4.07 12.55 10.32
C ALA A 360 2.94 12.12 9.38
N ALA A 361 2.84 12.75 8.20
CA ALA A 361 1.87 12.40 7.18
C ALA A 361 2.10 10.98 6.65
N TRP A 362 3.35 10.63 6.32
CA TRP A 362 3.71 9.31 5.82
C TRP A 362 3.45 8.20 6.85
N ASP A 363 3.75 8.44 8.11
CA ASP A 363 3.48 7.48 9.19
C ASP A 363 1.98 7.20 9.33
N ILE A 364 1.13 8.24 9.27
CA ILE A 364 -0.33 8.08 9.27
C ILE A 364 -0.79 7.27 8.06
N ILE A 365 -0.35 7.62 6.85
CA ILE A 365 -0.74 6.90 5.62
C ILE A 365 -0.34 5.42 5.71
N CYS A 366 0.86 5.13 6.21
CA CYS A 366 1.34 3.77 6.40
C CYS A 366 0.45 2.98 7.38
N ARG A 367 0.14 3.56 8.55
CA ARG A 367 -0.74 2.96 9.57
C ARG A 367 -2.19 2.82 9.09
N SER A 368 -2.72 3.80 8.35
CA SER A 368 -4.03 3.72 7.68
C SER A 368 -4.09 2.53 6.72
N ALA A 369 -3.08 2.37 5.85
CA ALA A 369 -3.04 1.27 4.89
C ALA A 369 -2.85 -0.11 5.55
N ARG A 370 -2.30 -0.17 6.77
CA ARG A 370 -2.29 -1.35 7.65
C ARG A 370 -3.61 -1.58 8.39
N LYS A 371 -4.61 -0.73 8.14
CA LYS A 371 -5.96 -0.78 8.71
C LYS A 371 -6.01 -0.50 10.21
N GLU A 372 -5.10 0.32 10.73
CA GLU A 372 -5.14 0.83 12.12
C GLU A 372 -6.33 1.78 12.30
N PHE A 373 -6.56 2.65 11.31
CA PHE A 373 -7.61 3.69 11.35
C PHE A 373 -8.80 3.33 10.46
N ARG A 374 -9.55 2.27 10.82
CA ARG A 374 -10.73 1.89 10.03
C ARG A 374 -11.86 2.88 10.26
N PHE A 375 -12.25 3.58 9.20
CA PHE A 375 -13.41 4.46 9.21
C PHE A 375 -14.54 3.87 8.37
N LYS A 376 -15.73 3.73 8.96
CA LYS A 376 -16.90 3.15 8.30
C LYS A 376 -18.07 4.14 8.39
N ARG A 377 -18.31 4.86 7.28
CA ARG A 377 -19.43 5.82 7.17
C ARG A 377 -20.79 5.13 7.12
N PHE A 378 -20.87 3.95 6.49
CA PHE A 378 -22.12 3.21 6.27
C PHE A 378 -22.05 1.79 6.82
N GLY A 379 -23.19 1.27 7.29
CA GLY A 379 -23.35 -0.13 7.70
C GLY A 379 -23.10 -1.13 6.56
N THR A 380 -22.90 -2.41 6.91
CA THR A 380 -22.84 -3.46 5.89
C THR A 380 -24.23 -3.68 5.33
N VAL A 381 -24.37 -3.61 4.00
CA VAL A 381 -25.61 -3.96 3.31
C VAL A 381 -25.54 -5.44 2.93
N HIS A 382 -26.34 -6.26 3.59
CA HIS A 382 -26.41 -7.70 3.33
C HIS A 382 -27.35 -8.06 2.17
N GLU A 383 -28.33 -7.20 1.89
CA GLU A 383 -29.33 -7.42 0.86
C GLU A 383 -29.82 -6.08 0.31
N VAL A 384 -30.01 -6.01 -1.01
CA VAL A 384 -30.59 -4.83 -1.67
C VAL A 384 -32.10 -4.85 -1.47
N LYS A 385 -32.62 -3.83 -0.78
CA LYS A 385 -34.05 -3.66 -0.55
C LYS A 385 -34.61 -2.57 -1.44
N TRP A 386 -35.88 -2.70 -1.79
CA TRP A 386 -36.59 -1.77 -2.67
C TRP A 386 -37.83 -1.21 -1.97
N THR A 387 -38.19 0.03 -2.30
CA THR A 387 -39.49 0.62 -2.00
C THR A 387 -40.36 0.50 -3.24
N CYS A 388 -41.51 -0.17 -3.14
CA CYS A 388 -42.47 -0.28 -4.22
C CYS A 388 -43.35 0.98 -4.27
N ASN A 389 -43.36 1.68 -5.40
CA ASN A 389 -44.23 2.86 -5.62
C ASN A 389 -45.57 2.49 -6.30
N VAL A 390 -45.80 1.22 -6.63
CA VAL A 390 -47.01 0.71 -7.28
C VAL A 390 -47.61 -0.50 -6.55
N PRO A 391 -47.87 -0.39 -5.23
CA PRO A 391 -48.36 -1.52 -4.43
C PRO A 391 -49.69 -2.09 -4.98
N GLU A 392 -50.55 -1.23 -5.52
CA GLU A 392 -51.83 -1.59 -6.12
C GLU A 392 -51.69 -2.59 -7.29
N ILE A 393 -50.67 -2.39 -8.14
CA ILE A 393 -50.40 -3.25 -9.30
C ILE A 393 -49.84 -4.59 -8.83
N CYS A 394 -48.91 -4.54 -7.87
CA CYS A 394 -48.29 -5.74 -7.31
C CYS A 394 -49.30 -6.63 -6.59
N ALA A 395 -50.26 -6.01 -5.89
CA ALA A 395 -51.34 -6.72 -5.22
C ALA A 395 -52.23 -7.48 -6.22
N LYS A 396 -52.55 -6.85 -7.37
CA LYS A 396 -53.31 -7.50 -8.46
C LYS A 396 -52.55 -8.66 -9.11
N MET A 397 -51.23 -8.55 -9.19
CA MET A 397 -50.35 -9.59 -9.76
C MET A 397 -49.87 -10.61 -8.72
N HIS A 398 -50.39 -10.55 -7.48
CA HIS A 398 -50.03 -11.45 -6.37
C HIS A 398 -48.53 -11.54 -6.07
N GLY A 399 -47.78 -10.47 -6.33
CA GLY A 399 -46.33 -10.48 -6.20
C GLY A 399 -45.69 -9.14 -6.55
N CYS A 400 -44.47 -8.93 -6.06
CA CYS A 400 -43.65 -7.77 -6.38
C CYS A 400 -42.38 -8.24 -7.09
N TYR A 401 -42.52 -8.55 -8.38
CA TYR A 401 -41.44 -9.05 -9.23
C TYR A 401 -41.34 -8.19 -10.51
N PRO A 402 -40.21 -8.21 -11.24
CA PRO A 402 -40.10 -7.53 -12.53
C PRO A 402 -41.23 -7.92 -13.51
N SER A 403 -41.67 -9.18 -13.45
CA SER A 403 -42.79 -9.73 -14.23
C SER A 403 -44.18 -9.29 -13.76
N SER A 404 -44.30 -8.49 -12.70
CA SER A 404 -45.59 -7.94 -12.23
C SER A 404 -46.03 -6.70 -13.03
N ARG A 405 -45.33 -6.34 -14.12
CA ARG A 405 -45.72 -5.30 -15.06
C ARG A 405 -47.04 -5.66 -15.74
N LEU A 406 -47.95 -4.70 -15.88
CA LEU A 406 -49.17 -4.92 -16.66
C LEU A 406 -48.83 -4.89 -18.16
N PHE A 407 -49.27 -5.92 -18.87
CA PHE A 407 -49.16 -6.00 -20.32
C PHE A 407 -50.07 -4.97 -21.00
N ALA A 408 -49.57 -4.29 -22.03
CA ALA A 408 -50.42 -3.47 -22.88
C ALA A 408 -51.39 -4.36 -23.69
N GLN A 409 -52.52 -3.80 -24.16
CA GLN A 409 -53.44 -4.56 -25.01
C GLN A 409 -52.71 -5.06 -26.27
N GLY A 410 -52.59 -6.38 -26.41
CA GLY A 410 -51.91 -7.05 -27.53
C GLY A 410 -50.50 -7.56 -27.22
N GLU A 411 -49.97 -7.32 -26.02
CA GLU A 411 -48.75 -7.99 -25.54
C GLU A 411 -49.13 -9.40 -25.02
N ASP A 412 -48.69 -10.44 -25.73
CA ASP A 412 -48.83 -11.84 -25.33
C ASP A 412 -47.44 -12.50 -25.35
N TYR A 413 -46.94 -12.89 -24.17
CA TYR A 413 -45.63 -13.54 -24.02
C TYR A 413 -45.74 -15.07 -23.99
N ASP A 414 -46.87 -15.63 -24.40
CA ASP A 414 -47.05 -17.09 -24.41
C ASP A 414 -46.82 -17.64 -25.83
N SER A 415 -45.57 -17.96 -26.20
CA SER A 415 -45.21 -19.00 -27.21
C SER A 415 -43.75 -18.99 -27.77
N GLY A 416 -42.81 -18.21 -27.23
CA GLY A 416 -41.44 -18.14 -27.78
C GLY A 416 -40.38 -18.91 -26.99
N LEU A 417 -39.43 -19.56 -27.69
CA LEU A 417 -38.14 -20.00 -27.11
C LEU A 417 -37.48 -18.82 -26.37
N GLU A 418 -36.78 -19.08 -25.25
CA GLU A 418 -36.05 -18.10 -24.42
C GLU A 418 -34.99 -17.26 -25.19
N THR A 419 -34.78 -17.56 -26.48
CA THR A 419 -33.86 -16.89 -27.40
C THR A 419 -34.55 -16.05 -28.48
N SER A 420 -35.87 -15.84 -28.40
CA SER A 420 -36.60 -15.00 -29.35
C SER A 420 -36.45 -13.51 -29.02
N SER A 421 -36.36 -12.67 -30.05
CA SER A 421 -36.27 -11.21 -29.89
C SER A 421 -37.45 -10.60 -29.12
N VAL A 422 -38.63 -11.24 -29.19
CA VAL A 422 -39.83 -10.82 -28.46
C VAL A 422 -39.65 -11.03 -26.95
N PHE A 423 -39.04 -12.13 -26.53
CA PHE A 423 -38.73 -12.38 -25.12
C PHE A 423 -37.69 -11.39 -24.57
N GLU A 424 -36.65 -11.08 -25.35
CA GLU A 424 -35.64 -10.08 -24.97
C GLU A 424 -36.24 -8.68 -24.76
N GLU A 425 -37.14 -8.26 -25.65
CA GLU A 425 -37.86 -6.99 -25.56
C GLU A 425 -38.76 -6.94 -24.31
N GLY A 426 -39.47 -8.04 -24.00
CA GLY A 426 -40.28 -8.13 -22.79
C GLY A 426 -39.48 -8.05 -21.50
N GLU A 427 -38.35 -8.73 -21.43
CA GLU A 427 -37.45 -8.66 -20.30
C GLU A 427 -36.82 -7.26 -20.16
N GLN A 428 -36.55 -6.57 -21.27
CA GLN A 428 -36.13 -5.18 -21.23
C GLN A 428 -37.22 -4.28 -20.63
N LEU A 429 -38.47 -4.38 -21.11
CA LEU A 429 -39.59 -3.59 -20.59
C LEU A 429 -39.88 -3.90 -19.11
N ASN A 430 -39.75 -5.16 -18.69
CA ASN A 430 -39.86 -5.56 -17.29
C ASN A 430 -38.76 -4.90 -16.42
N ARG A 431 -37.51 -4.86 -16.90
CA ARG A 431 -36.39 -4.20 -16.21
C ARG A 431 -36.55 -2.68 -16.14
N GLU A 432 -37.02 -2.05 -17.22
CA GLU A 432 -37.29 -0.61 -17.28
C GLU A 432 -38.42 -0.25 -16.30
N TRP A 433 -39.56 -0.94 -16.38
CA TRP A 433 -40.67 -0.75 -15.45
C TRP A 433 -40.26 -0.98 -14.00
N TRP A 434 -39.46 -2.02 -13.73
CA TRP A 434 -38.95 -2.28 -12.38
C TRP A 434 -38.11 -1.11 -11.87
N SER A 435 -37.16 -0.63 -12.68
CA SER A 435 -36.30 0.51 -12.34
C SER A 435 -37.07 1.81 -12.12
N GLU A 436 -38.12 2.05 -12.89
CA GLU A 436 -38.97 3.25 -12.77
C GLU A 436 -39.87 3.22 -11.53
N THR A 437 -40.41 2.04 -11.21
CA THR A 437 -41.44 1.90 -10.17
C THR A 437 -40.89 1.46 -8.81
N ARG A 438 -39.67 0.93 -8.74
CA ARG A 438 -38.99 0.58 -7.50
C ARG A 438 -37.79 1.47 -7.29
N LYS A 439 -37.75 2.14 -6.14
CA LYS A 439 -36.55 2.89 -5.71
C LYS A 439 -35.72 2.01 -4.78
N ILE A 440 -34.42 1.92 -5.04
CA ILE A 440 -33.47 1.26 -4.15
C ILE A 440 -33.50 1.97 -2.79
N LYS A 441 -33.59 1.20 -1.70
CA LYS A 441 -33.39 1.72 -0.34
C LYS A 441 -31.90 1.83 -0.08
N CYS A 442 -31.32 2.97 -0.45
CA CYS A 442 -29.93 3.28 -0.15
C CYS A 442 -29.73 3.46 1.37
N PRO A 443 -28.66 2.92 1.98
CA PRO A 443 -28.38 3.08 3.39
C PRO A 443 -28.03 4.55 3.72
N GLU A 444 -28.39 4.99 4.91
CA GLU A 444 -27.94 6.26 5.49
C GLU A 444 -26.62 6.06 6.26
N PRO A 445 -25.84 7.13 6.48
CA PRO A 445 -24.65 7.06 7.33
C PRO A 445 -24.99 6.61 8.76
N LEU A 446 -24.04 5.94 9.41
CA LEU A 446 -24.16 5.50 10.80
C LEU A 446 -24.12 6.70 11.75
N GLU A 447 -25.16 6.90 12.56
CA GLU A 447 -25.27 8.07 13.45
C GLU A 447 -24.18 8.09 14.54
N ASP A 448 -23.73 6.90 14.96
CA ASP A 448 -22.67 6.64 15.93
C ASP A 448 -21.28 6.52 15.30
N ALA A 449 -21.13 6.78 13.99
CA ALA A 449 -19.80 6.84 13.37
C ALA A 449 -18.96 7.91 14.09
N THR A 450 -17.78 7.47 14.55
CA THR A 450 -16.76 8.30 15.17
C THR A 450 -15.55 8.38 14.24
N TYR A 451 -14.94 9.56 14.19
CA TYR A 451 -13.72 9.75 13.43
C TYR A 451 -12.57 9.06 14.15
N ALA A 452 -11.84 8.19 13.44
CA ALA A 452 -10.85 7.29 14.04
C ALA A 452 -9.50 7.95 14.37
N LEU A 453 -9.27 9.16 13.87
CA LEU A 453 -8.03 9.90 14.07
C LEU A 453 -8.25 11.07 15.03
N ASP A 454 -7.22 11.36 15.81
CA ASP A 454 -7.11 12.56 16.64
C ASP A 454 -5.68 13.09 16.59
N THR A 455 -5.41 14.17 17.32
CA THR A 455 -4.12 14.86 17.29
C THR A 455 -2.98 14.05 17.88
N SER A 456 -3.25 13.13 18.82
CA SER A 456 -2.23 12.27 19.43
C SER A 456 -1.63 11.28 18.43
N HIS A 457 -2.35 10.98 17.35
CA HIS A 457 -1.86 10.10 16.31
C HIS A 457 -0.78 10.75 15.44
N PHE A 458 -0.69 12.08 15.38
CA PHE A 458 0.33 12.77 14.58
C PHE A 458 1.63 12.84 15.37
N LYS A 459 2.45 11.79 15.22
CA LYS A 459 3.72 11.64 15.92
C LYS A 459 4.71 12.76 15.53
N THR A 460 5.57 13.12 16.48
CA THR A 460 6.76 13.97 16.25
C THR A 460 8.05 13.17 16.20
N GLU A 461 8.03 11.94 16.68
CA GLU A 461 9.15 10.99 16.73
C GLU A 461 8.62 9.55 16.72
N GLY A 462 9.51 8.54 16.63
CA GLY A 462 9.07 7.14 16.64
C GLY A 462 8.25 6.74 15.41
N PHE A 463 8.52 7.39 14.28
CA PHE A 463 7.85 7.13 13.01
C PHE A 463 8.06 5.66 12.58
N PHE A 464 7.04 5.07 11.97
CA PHE A 464 7.04 3.71 11.46
C PHE A 464 7.36 2.65 12.53
N ASN A 465 7.08 2.96 13.80
CA ASN A 465 7.37 2.12 14.98
C ASN A 465 8.86 1.80 15.16
N ASN A 466 9.75 2.71 14.72
CA ASN A 466 11.20 2.48 14.68
C ASN A 466 11.61 1.23 13.88
N LEU A 467 10.70 0.70 13.05
CA LEU A 467 11.01 -0.41 12.16
C LEU A 467 11.92 0.14 11.06
N SER A 468 13.19 -0.25 11.09
CA SER A 468 14.04 -0.09 9.93
C SER A 468 13.61 -1.09 8.87
N ASP A 469 13.40 -0.65 7.63
CA ASP A 469 13.29 -1.59 6.50
C ASP A 469 14.62 -2.36 6.28
N SER A 470 15.68 -1.89 6.94
CA SER A 470 17.00 -2.48 7.05
C SER A 470 17.18 -3.23 8.37
N SER A 471 16.66 -4.46 8.46
CA SER A 471 17.21 -5.46 9.40
C SER A 471 18.67 -5.87 9.08
N HIS A 472 19.43 -5.00 8.39
CA HIS A 472 20.81 -5.18 7.95
C HIS A 472 21.67 -3.91 8.14
N CYS A 473 21.15 -2.87 8.81
CA CYS A 473 21.97 -1.74 9.24
C CYS A 473 22.03 -1.72 10.76
N GLN A 474 22.98 -2.47 11.32
CA GLN A 474 23.58 -2.13 12.60
C GLN A 474 25.07 -1.88 12.38
N ASP A 475 25.40 -0.59 12.40
CA ASP A 475 26.50 0.06 13.11
C ASP A 475 27.87 -0.62 13.11
N GLY A 476 28.71 -0.23 12.14
CA GLY A 476 30.15 -0.18 12.34
C GLY A 476 30.52 1.18 12.93
N GLU A 477 30.48 1.30 14.27
CA GLU A 477 31.13 2.41 14.97
C GLU A 477 32.65 2.33 14.73
N TYR A 478 33.17 3.28 13.94
CA TYR A 478 34.57 3.70 14.09
C TYR A 478 34.58 4.83 15.10
N THR A 479 34.78 4.49 16.37
CA THR A 479 35.32 5.44 17.35
C THR A 479 36.82 5.57 17.08
N SER A 480 37.20 6.70 16.50
CA SER A 480 38.56 7.21 16.62
C SER A 480 38.75 7.73 18.04
N ASP A 481 39.62 7.10 18.83
CA ASP A 481 40.44 7.76 19.83
C ASP A 481 41.55 6.82 20.34
N SER A 482 42.75 7.05 19.80
CA SER A 482 44.12 6.94 20.35
C SER A 482 45.14 6.39 19.36
#